data_AF-A0A8T4HZ76-F1
#
_entry.id   AF-A0A8T4HZ76-F1
#
_cell.length_a   1.000
_cell.length_b   1.000
_cell.length_c   1.000
_cell.angle_alpha   90.00
_cell.angle_beta   90.00
_cell.angle_gamma   90.00
#
_symmetry.space_group_name_H-M   'P 1'
#
loop_
_entity.id
_entity.type
_entity.pdbx_description
1 polymer ?
#
loop_
_entity_poly.entity_id
_entity_poly.type
_entity_poly.pdbx_seq_one_letter_code
_entity_poly.pdbx_strand_id
1 'polypeptide(L)'
;KAPAITDTMLRAMVQTCDEQHPIGIRDRAVLLLGRGALNRRLELADLTIGNVTVETDGVALWFAASKTDQEAKGEETVIPAWD
;
A
#
# COMPACT_ATOMS: atom_id res chain seq x y z
N LYS A 1 -13.97 18.41 -8.85
CA LYS A 1 -13.34 17.16 -8.33
C LYS A 1 -12.10 16.90 -9.17
N ALA A 2 -10.98 16.52 -8.55
CA ALA A 2 -9.81 16.07 -9.31
C ALA A 2 -10.11 14.74 -10.02
N PRO A 3 -9.54 14.49 -11.21
CA PRO A 3 -9.67 13.20 -11.90
C PRO A 3 -8.99 12.09 -11.10
N ALA A 4 -9.42 10.84 -11.34
CA ALA A 4 -8.76 9.67 -10.77
C ALA A 4 -7.33 9.53 -11.29
N ILE A 5 -6.42 9.02 -10.45
CA ILE A 5 -5.05 8.70 -10.85
C ILE A 5 -5.08 7.49 -11.80
N THR A 6 -4.52 7.66 -12.99
CA THR A 6 -4.36 6.58 -13.96
C THR A 6 -3.11 5.75 -13.67
N ASP A 7 -3.02 4.56 -14.26
CA ASP A 7 -1.85 3.70 -14.08
C ASP A 7 -0.58 4.35 -14.67
N THR A 8 -0.71 5.08 -15.77
CA THR A 8 0.39 5.85 -16.37
C THR A 8 0.90 6.91 -15.41
N MET A 9 0.00 7.63 -14.74
CA MET A 9 0.36 8.63 -13.73
C MET A 9 1.04 7.98 -12.53
N LEU A 10 0.51 6.84 -12.03
CA LEU A 10 1.11 6.13 -10.91
C LEU A 10 2.51 5.61 -11.24
N ARG A 11 2.70 5.02 -12.43
CA ARG A 11 4.02 4.59 -12.90
C ARG A 11 5.01 5.75 -12.95
N ALA A 12 4.58 6.91 -13.47
CA ALA A 12 5.40 8.10 -13.49
C ALA A 12 5.78 8.58 -12.07
N MET A 13 4.84 8.57 -11.12
CA MET A 13 5.12 8.92 -9.72
C MET A 13 6.14 7.96 -9.10
N VAL A 14 5.95 6.64 -9.26
CA VAL A 14 6.85 5.60 -8.75
C VAL A 14 8.28 5.75 -9.31
N GLN A 15 8.42 6.14 -10.58
CA GLN A 15 9.72 6.36 -11.21
C GLN A 15 10.50 7.56 -10.63
N THR A 16 9.84 8.45 -9.89
CA THR A 16 10.52 9.59 -9.25
C THR A 16 11.09 9.25 -7.86
N CYS A 17 10.78 8.07 -7.32
CA CYS A 17 11.24 7.64 -6.01
C CYS A 17 12.71 7.18 -6.06
N ASP A 18 13.58 7.83 -5.29
CA ASP A 18 15.00 7.46 -5.18
C ASP A 18 15.23 6.32 -4.18
N GLU A 19 15.41 5.12 -4.71
CA GLU A 19 15.60 3.90 -3.93
C GLU A 19 16.96 3.82 -3.21
N GLN A 20 17.89 4.76 -3.46
CA GLN A 20 19.14 4.87 -2.71
C GLN A 20 18.96 5.49 -1.32
N HIS A 21 17.81 6.16 -1.09
CA HIS A 21 17.50 6.82 0.17
C HIS A 21 16.26 6.21 0.84
N PRO A 22 16.24 6.06 2.18
CA PRO A 22 15.08 5.50 2.89
C PRO A 22 13.75 6.19 2.57
N ILE A 23 13.79 7.51 2.31
CA ILE A 23 12.59 8.27 1.95
C ILE A 23 12.00 7.83 0.60
N GLY A 24 12.83 7.54 -0.41
CA GLY A 24 12.33 7.11 -1.70
C GLY A 24 11.82 5.67 -1.67
N ILE A 25 12.46 4.78 -0.89
CA ILE A 25 11.94 3.43 -0.63
C ILE A 25 10.55 3.51 0.01
N ARG A 26 10.38 4.35 1.04
CA ARG A 26 9.10 4.57 1.71
C ARG A 26 8.03 5.09 0.75
N ASP A 27 8.34 6.16 0.01
CA ASP A 27 7.37 6.80 -0.87
C ASP A 27 6.93 5.84 -2.00
N ARG A 28 7.87 5.05 -2.53
CA ARG A 28 7.57 3.97 -3.49
C ARG A 28 6.64 2.92 -2.89
N ALA A 29 6.92 2.44 -1.67
CA ALA A 29 6.09 1.45 -1.00
C ALA A 29 4.67 1.97 -0.76
N VAL A 30 4.52 3.20 -0.27
CA VAL A 30 3.20 3.82 -0.01
C VAL A 30 2.38 3.95 -1.30
N LEU A 31 3.01 4.36 -2.41
CA LEU A 31 2.33 4.46 -3.72
C LEU A 31 1.83 3.10 -4.23
N LEU A 32 2.67 2.07 -4.16
CA LEU A 32 2.35 0.74 -4.67
C LEU A 32 1.34 0.01 -3.79
N LEU A 33 1.58 -0.06 -2.47
CA LEU A 33 0.69 -0.72 -1.52
C LEU A 33 -0.65 0.00 -1.45
N GLY A 34 -0.65 1.33 -1.42
CA GLY A 34 -1.87 2.12 -1.40
C GLY A 34 -2.72 1.96 -2.66
N ARG A 35 -2.09 1.80 -3.83
CA ARG A 35 -2.81 1.47 -5.06
C ARG A 35 -3.37 0.05 -5.03
N GLY A 36 -2.55 -0.93 -4.66
CA GLY A 36 -2.90 -2.34 -4.75
C GLY A 36 -3.99 -2.74 -3.76
N ALA A 37 -3.91 -2.25 -2.53
CA ALA A 37 -4.84 -2.61 -1.47
C ALA A 37 -6.08 -1.70 -1.38
N LEU A 38 -6.11 -0.56 -2.09
CA LEU A 38 -7.22 0.41 -2.06
C LEU A 38 -7.56 0.94 -0.65
N ASN A 39 -6.58 0.93 0.25
CA ASN A 39 -6.74 1.34 1.65
C ASN A 39 -6.92 2.84 1.82
N ARG A 40 -7.45 3.21 2.99
CA ARG A 40 -7.50 4.61 3.41
C ARG A 40 -6.13 5.09 3.86
N ARG A 41 -5.90 6.40 3.74
CA ARG A 41 -4.66 7.07 4.15
C ARG A 41 -4.20 6.76 5.58
N LEU A 42 -5.12 6.53 6.51
CA LEU A 42 -4.79 6.25 7.91
C LEU A 42 -4.33 4.79 8.08
N GLU A 43 -5.01 3.85 7.43
CA GLU A 43 -4.64 2.43 7.45
C GLU A 43 -3.21 2.22 6.91
N LEU A 44 -2.82 2.94 5.85
CA LEU A 44 -1.44 2.92 5.34
C LEU A 44 -0.42 3.61 6.26
N ALA A 45 -0.83 4.64 7.01
CA ALA A 45 0.07 5.36 7.90
C ALA A 45 0.42 4.56 9.15
N ASP A 46 -0.48 3.67 9.59
CA ASP A 46 -0.29 2.81 10.76
C ASP A 46 0.34 1.45 10.42
N LEU A 47 0.55 1.16 9.13
CA LEU A 47 1.14 -0.10 8.66
C LEU A 47 2.62 -0.21 9.09
N THR A 48 2.97 -1.29 9.79
CA THR A 48 4.36 -1.60 10.16
C THR A 48 4.93 -2.73 9.31
N ILE A 49 6.26 -2.90 9.31
CA ILE A 49 6.93 -4.02 8.59
C ILE A 49 6.38 -5.37 9.05
N GLY A 50 6.06 -5.53 10.35
CA GLY A 50 5.50 -6.77 10.88
C GLY A 50 4.07 -7.06 10.43
N ASN A 51 3.43 -6.13 9.72
CA ASN A 51 2.11 -6.29 9.12
C ASN A 51 2.17 -6.62 7.63
N VAL A 52 3.36 -6.75 7.05
CA VAL A 52 3.56 -7.03 5.63
C VAL A 52 4.16 -8.41 5.48
N THR A 53 3.45 -9.29 4.77
CA THR A 53 3.95 -10.59 4.37
C THR A 53 4.16 -10.58 2.86
N VAL A 54 5.38 -10.88 2.42
CA VAL A 54 5.72 -10.96 0.99
C VAL A 54 5.86 -12.42 0.63
N GLU A 55 5.03 -12.88 -0.30
CA GLU A 55 4.97 -14.25 -0.78
C GLU A 55 5.23 -14.29 -2.29
N THR A 56 5.38 -15.50 -2.84
CA THR A 56 5.62 -15.66 -4.28
C THR A 56 4.45 -15.23 -5.16
N ASP A 57 3.24 -15.28 -4.61
CA ASP A 57 1.98 -14.95 -5.31
C ASP A 57 1.45 -13.55 -4.98
N GLY A 58 2.18 -12.76 -4.18
CA GLY A 58 1.78 -11.39 -3.88
C GLY A 58 2.29 -10.86 -2.54
N VAL A 59 1.60 -9.82 -2.05
CA VAL A 59 1.87 -9.18 -0.76
C VAL A 59 0.58 -9.15 0.04
N ALA A 60 0.60 -9.73 1.23
CA ALA A 60 -0.48 -9.63 2.20
C ALA A 60 -0.20 -8.52 3.22
N LEU A 61 -1.23 -7.72 3.51
CA LEU A 61 -1.19 -6.62 4.47
C LEU A 61 -2.20 -6.86 5.57
N TRP A 62 -1.73 -6.86 6.82
CA TRP A 62 -2.58 -6.96 8.01
C TRP A 62 -2.90 -5.57 8.58
N PHE A 63 -4.17 -5.26 8.79
CA PHE A 63 -4.62 -4.05 9.46
C PHE A 63 -5.30 -4.43 10.76
N ALA A 64 -4.81 -3.92 11.89
CA ALA A 64 -5.40 -4.22 13.21
C ALA A 64 -6.76 -3.52 13.43
N ALA A 65 -7.02 -2.43 12.72
CA ALA A 65 -8.28 -1.72 12.74
C ALA A 65 -8.46 -0.98 11.41
N SER A 66 -9.71 -0.86 10.94
CA SER A 66 -10.07 -0.04 9.79
C SER A 66 -11.28 0.83 10.13
N LYS A 67 -11.56 1.85 9.33
CA LYS A 67 -12.71 2.74 9.62
C LYS A 67 -14.05 1.98 9.68
N THR A 68 -14.17 0.87 8.97
CA THR A 68 -15.38 0.02 8.96
C THR A 68 -15.37 -1.04 10.06
N ASP A 69 -14.22 -1.32 10.66
CA ASP A 69 -14.05 -2.27 11.75
C ASP A 69 -14.09 -1.56 13.11
N GLN A 70 -15.31 -1.26 13.57
CA GLN A 70 -15.54 -0.60 14.85
C GLN A 70 -15.13 -1.45 16.07
N GLU A 71 -14.94 -2.76 15.88
CA GLU A 71 -14.59 -3.72 16.94
C GLU A 71 -13.08 -4.04 16.97
N ALA A 72 -12.30 -3.48 16.04
CA ALA A 72 -10.85 -3.73 15.91
C ALA A 72 -10.49 -5.22 15.85
N LYS A 73 -11.28 -6.00 15.09
CA LYS A 73 -11.00 -7.41 14.79
C LYS A 73 -9.79 -7.57 13.88
N GLY A 74 -9.53 -6.56 13.06
CA GLY A 74 -8.52 -6.56 12.02
C GLY A 74 -8.94 -7.31 10.76
N GLU A 75 -8.25 -7.00 9.67
CA GLU A 75 -8.48 -7.61 8.37
C GLU A 75 -7.17 -7.76 7.58
N GLU A 76 -7.14 -8.76 6.71
CA GLU A 76 -6.06 -8.96 5.74
C GLU A 76 -6.50 -8.49 4.36
N THR A 77 -5.62 -7.78 3.66
CA THR A 77 -5.78 -7.46 2.24
C THR A 77 -4.61 -8.02 1.45
N VAL A 78 -4.91 -8.79 0.41
CA VAL A 78 -3.91 -9.40 -0.47
C VAL A 78 -3.82 -8.61 -1.77
N ILE A 79 -2.60 -8.20 -2.12
CA ILE A 79 -2.24 -7.63 -3.41
C ILE A 79 -1.59 -8.77 -4.22
N PRO A 80 -2.25 -9.33 -5.25
CA PRO A 80 -1.68 -10.41 -6.03
C PRO A 80 -0.47 -9.92 -6.82
N ALA A 81 0.51 -10.80 -7.02
CA ALA A 81 1.52 -10.62 -8.05
C ALA A 81 0.81 -10.50 -9.41
N TRP A 82 1.19 -9.51 -10.21
CA TRP A 82 0.72 -9.39 -11.58
C TRP A 82 1.55 -10.31 -12.48
N ASP A 83 0.88 -11.00 -13.41
CA ASP A 83 1.53 -11.73 -14.50
C ASP A 83 2.34 -10.79 -15.42
#